data_AF-A0A7M3ZP12-F1
#
_entry.id   AF-A0A7M3ZP12-F1
#
_cell.length_a   1.000
_cell.length_b   1.000
_cell.length_c   1.000
_cell.angle_alpha   90.00
_cell.angle_beta   90.00
_cell.angle_gamma   90.00
#
_symmetry.space_group_name_H-M   'P 1'
#
loop_
_entity.id
_entity.type
_entity.pdbx_description
1 polymer ?
#
loop_
_entity_poly.entity_id
_entity_poly.type
_entity_poly.pdbx_seq_one_letter_code
_entity_poly.pdbx_strand_id
1 'polypeptide(L)' 'MAWKTLRRWMNHLEERGELLRIDRPVDVVYEAGAIADLLVKNNGPAVLFEQPRLADG' A
#
# COMPACT_ATOMS: atom_id res chain seq x y z
N MET A 1 17.28 -11.99 -10.83
CA MET A 1 15.98 -11.37 -10.49
C MET A 1 15.61 -11.85 -9.09
N ALA A 2 15.72 -10.99 -8.07
CA ALA A 2 15.65 -11.40 -6.67
C ALA A 2 14.26 -11.90 -6.22
N TRP A 3 13.18 -11.54 -6.91
CA TRP A 3 11.83 -12.06 -6.65
C TRP A 3 11.15 -12.49 -7.96
N LYS A 4 10.52 -13.67 -7.96
CA LYS A 4 9.84 -14.24 -9.13
C LYS A 4 8.38 -13.82 -9.27
N THR A 5 7.78 -13.28 -8.20
CA THR A 5 6.38 -12.83 -8.17
C THR A 5 6.25 -11.60 -7.29
N LEU A 6 5.29 -10.73 -7.60
CA LEU A 6 4.95 -9.57 -6.77
C LEU A 6 4.58 -9.99 -5.34
N ARG A 7 3.85 -11.10 -5.18
CA ARG A 7 3.51 -11.66 -3.87
C ARG A 7 4.75 -11.97 -3.02
N ARG A 8 5.80 -12.57 -3.61
CA ARG A 8 7.05 -12.85 -2.89
C ARG A 8 7.80 -11.57 -2.52
N TRP A 9 7.71 -10.55 -3.35
CA TRP A 9 8.27 -9.23 -3.03
C TRP A 9 7.52 -8.56 -1.88
N MET A 10 6.18 -8.57 -1.91
CA MET A 10 5.36 -8.01 -0.83
C MET A 10 5.60 -8.71 0.51
N ASN A 11 5.65 -10.04 0.54
CA ASN A 11 5.96 -10.78 1.76
C ASN A 11 7.34 -10.39 2.32
N HIS A 12 8.34 -10.19 1.44
CA HIS A 12 9.66 -9.75 1.86
C HIS A 12 9.65 -8.36 2.51
N LEU A 13 8.86 -7.42 1.98
CA LEU A 13 8.67 -6.09 2.59
C LEU A 13 7.97 -6.20 3.95
N GLU A 14 6.95 -7.04 4.05
CA GLU A 14 6.18 -7.26 5.29
C GLU A 14 7.05 -7.85 6.41
N GLU A 15 7.88 -8.85 6.10
CA GLU A 15 8.84 -9.45 7.04
C GLU A 15 9.87 -8.44 7.58
N ARG A 16 10.15 -7.37 6.82
CA ARG A 16 11.09 -6.30 7.17
C ARG A 16 10.42 -5.10 7.85
N GLY A 17 9.09 -5.11 7.99
CA GLY A 17 8.33 -3.95 8.47
C GLY A 17 8.32 -2.77 7.49
N GLU A 18 8.63 -3.02 6.21
CA GLU A 18 8.68 -2.02 5.13
C GLU A 18 7.35 -1.96 4.34
N LEU A 19 6.33 -2.71 4.77
CA LEU A 19 4.98 -2.69 4.21
C LEU A 19 3.94 -2.36 5.30
N LEU A 20 3.20 -1.28 5.11
CA LEU A 20 2.02 -0.91 5.87
C LEU A 20 0.77 -1.48 5.20
N ARG A 21 -0.07 -2.20 5.96
CA ARG A 21 -1.40 -2.61 5.52
C ARG A 21 -2.46 -1.70 6.13
N ILE A 22 -3.41 -1.27 5.29
CA ILE A 22 -4.60 -0.56 5.75
C ILE A 22 -5.80 -1.47 5.46
N ASP A 23 -6.35 -2.01 6.54
CA ASP A 23 -7.46 -2.99 6.56
C ASP A 23 -8.84 -2.31 6.58
N ARG A 24 -8.92 -1.02 6.89
CA ARG A 24 -10.15 -0.23 6.79
C ARG A 24 -10.47 0.18 5.35
N PRO A 25 -11.76 0.45 5.03
CA PRO A 25 -12.13 1.06 3.76
C PRO A 25 -11.39 2.37 3.49
N VAL A 26 -10.88 2.53 2.27
CA VAL A 26 -10.19 3.75 1.81
C VAL A 26 -10.74 4.16 0.45
N ASP A 27 -11.14 5.43 0.31
CA ASP A 27 -11.61 5.95 -0.96
C ASP A 27 -10.45 6.09 -1.95
N VAL A 28 -10.58 5.46 -3.12
CA VAL A 28 -9.55 5.58 -4.17
C VAL A 28 -9.49 7.02 -4.69
N VAL A 29 -10.64 7.71 -4.69
CA VAL A 29 -10.71 9.12 -5.04
C VAL A 29 -10.22 9.95 -3.85
N TYR A 30 -9.12 10.67 -4.07
CA TYR A 30 -8.45 11.58 -3.13
C TYR A 30 -7.77 10.92 -1.90
N GLU A 31 -8.42 10.01 -1.16
CA GLU A 31 -7.87 9.48 0.10
C GLU A 31 -6.63 8.60 -0.12
N ALA A 32 -6.73 7.57 -0.98
CA ALA A 32 -5.60 6.68 -1.27
C ALA A 32 -4.38 7.44 -1.81
N GLY A 33 -4.64 8.42 -2.68
CA GLY A 33 -3.60 9.28 -3.26
C GLY A 33 -2.92 10.16 -2.21
N ALA A 34 -3.69 10.79 -1.32
CA ALA A 34 -3.16 11.59 -0.22
C ALA A 34 -2.31 10.76 0.76
N ILE A 35 -2.73 9.53 1.07
CA ILE A 35 -1.97 8.61 1.93
C ILE A 35 -0.64 8.24 1.25
N ALA A 36 -0.66 7.87 -0.02
CA ALA A 36 0.54 7.53 -0.76
C ALA A 36 1.52 8.72 -0.87
N ASP A 37 1.00 9.92 -1.17
CA ASP A 37 1.80 11.15 -1.25
C ASP A 37 2.45 11.50 0.10
N LEU A 38 1.70 11.37 1.21
CA LEU A 38 2.22 11.57 2.56
C LEU A 38 3.37 10.59 2.87
N LEU A 39 3.21 9.32 2.54
CA LEU A 39 4.25 8.30 2.78
C LEU A 39 5.51 8.60 1.96
N VAL A 40 5.37 8.91 0.68
CA VAL A 40 6.52 9.26 -0.18
C VAL A 40 7.27 10.48 0.36
N LYS A 41 6.55 11.54 0.77
CA LYS A 41 7.16 12.76 1.33
C LYS A 41 7.91 12.55 2.64
N ASN A 42 7.55 11.52 3.40
CA ASN A 42 8.15 11.23 4.70
C ASN A 42 9.10 10.03 4.67
N ASN A 43 9.50 9.54 3.49
CA ASN A 43 10.27 8.28 3.34
C ASN A 43 9.62 7.11 4.10
N GLY A 44 8.29 7.05 4.07
CA GLY A 44 7.48 6.02 4.72
C GLY A 44 7.52 4.67 4.00
N PRO A 45 6.99 3.62 4.64
CA PRO A 45 6.91 2.28 4.05
C PRO A 45 6.01 2.24 2.82
N ALA A 46 6.11 1.17 2.05
CA ALA A 46 5.12 0.86 1.03
C ALA A 46 3.74 0.68 1.69
N VAL A 47 2.66 1.00 0.98
CA VAL A 47 1.28 0.84 1.49
C VAL A 47 0.47 -0.11 0.63
N LEU A 48 -0.30 -0.98 1.29
CA LEU A 48 -1.31 -1.84 0.69
C LEU A 48 -2.69 -1.50 1.25
N PHE A 49 -3.60 -1.08 0.39
CA PHE A 49 -5.01 -0.87 0.73
C PHE A 49 -5.80 -2.16 0.48
N GLU A 50 -6.36 -2.76 1.53
CA GLU A 50 -7.09 -4.04 1.39
C GLU A 50 -8.55 -3.85 0.97
N GLN A 51 -9.14 -2.69 1.31
CA GLN A 51 -10.54 -2.37 1.07
C GLN A 51 -10.68 -1.07 0.28
N PRO A 52 -10.17 -0.99 -0.96
CA PRO A 52 -10.34 0.22 -1.79
C PRO A 52 -11.82 0.40 -2.18
N ARG A 53 -12.39 1.57 -1.88
CA ARG A 53 -13.72 1.98 -2.35
C ARG A 53 -13.57 2.72 -3.67
N LEU A 54 -14.14 2.12 -4.72
CA LEU A 54 -14.17 2.70 -6.06
C LEU A 54 -15.27 3.77 -6.13
N ALA A 55 -15.14 4.68 -7.10
CA ALA A 55 -16.06 5.79 -7.27
C ALA A 55 -17.47 5.33 -7.70
N ASP A 56 -17.58 4.14 -8.28
CA ASP A 56 -18.76 3.61 -8.95
C ASP A 56 -19.45 2.44 -8.23
N GLY A 57 -18.88 1.91 -7.13
CA GLY A 57 -19.50 0.86 -6.32
C GLY A 57 -19.49 -0.52 -6.96
#